data_AF-A0A7S2C2A3-F1
#
_entry.id   AF-A0A7S2C2A3-F1
#
_cell.length_a   1.000
_cell.length_b   1.000
_cell.length_c   1.000
_cell.angle_alpha   90.00
_cell.angle_beta   90.00
_cell.angle_gamma   90.00
#
_symmetry.space_group_name_H-M   'P 1'
#
loop_
_entity.id
_entity.type
_entity.pdbx_description
1 polymer ?
#
loop_
_entity_poly.entity_id
_entity_poly.type
_entity_poly.pdbx_seq_one_letter_code
_entity_poly.pdbx_strand_id
1 'polypeptide(L)'
;EQCSRATPGRSHVVLFRLWRAGLLKHVISQNVDGLHRKSGIPASALSELHGNIFVERCARCGFEYERDFNTICRGGFTGRNCERGRCGGPLRHSGVGFGDDLPEKIVRRAWAES
;
A
#
# COMPACT_ATOMS: atom_id res chain seq x y z
N GLU A 1 -6.91 -12.25 10.02
CA GLU A 1 -5.79 -12.88 10.76
C GLU A 1 -4.74 -13.57 9.87
N GLN A 2 -5.09 -14.09 8.69
CA GLN A 2 -4.14 -14.88 7.89
C GLN A 2 -3.00 -14.05 7.23
N CYS A 3 -3.27 -12.81 6.80
CA CYS A 3 -2.26 -12.00 6.09
C CYS A 3 -1.19 -11.36 6.99
N SER A 4 -1.47 -11.12 8.29
CA SER A 4 -0.47 -10.51 9.19
C SER A 4 0.74 -11.42 9.41
N ARG A 5 0.51 -12.74 9.48
CA ARG A 5 1.55 -13.77 9.62
C ARG A 5 2.13 -14.28 8.31
N ALA A 6 1.56 -13.88 7.17
CA ALA A 6 2.06 -14.32 5.86
C ALA A 6 3.46 -13.74 5.58
N THR A 7 4.32 -14.57 4.99
CA THR A 7 5.67 -14.23 4.56
C THR A 7 5.76 -14.17 3.03
N PRO A 8 6.64 -13.32 2.46
CA PRO A 8 6.82 -13.23 1.01
C PRO A 8 7.13 -14.59 0.37
N GLY A 9 6.35 -14.96 -0.65
CA GLY A 9 6.61 -16.15 -1.47
C GLY A 9 7.79 -15.97 -2.42
N ARG A 10 8.17 -17.05 -3.14
CA ARG A 10 9.31 -17.06 -4.08
C ARG A 10 9.27 -15.92 -5.10
N SER A 11 8.12 -15.67 -5.71
CA SER A 11 7.97 -14.60 -6.71
C SER A 11 8.24 -13.21 -6.13
N HIS A 12 7.78 -12.93 -4.91
CA HIS A 12 8.06 -11.67 -4.22
C HIS A 12 9.57 -11.48 -3.99
N VAL A 13 10.25 -12.54 -3.54
CA VAL A 13 11.70 -12.51 -3.30
C VAL A 13 12.48 -12.31 -4.61
N VAL A 14 12.05 -12.95 -5.70
CA VAL A 14 12.67 -12.75 -7.02
C VAL A 14 12.50 -11.31 -7.50
N LEU A 15 11.30 -10.74 -7.40
CA LEU A 15 11.04 -9.35 -7.77
C LEU A 15 11.88 -8.38 -6.95
N PHE A 16 12.00 -8.59 -5.63
CA PHE A 16 12.88 -7.80 -4.78
C PHE A 16 14.35 -7.88 -5.23
N ARG A 17 14.85 -9.07 -5.56
CA ARG A 17 16.22 -9.24 -6.07
C ARG A 17 16.45 -8.56 -7.41
N LEU A 18 15.49 -8.64 -8.33
CA LEU A 18 15.56 -7.93 -9.61
C LEU A 18 15.56 -6.41 -9.40
N TRP A 19 14.73 -5.90 -8.50
CA TRP A 19 14.70 -4.47 -8.18
C TRP A 19 16.02 -4.01 -7.56
N ARG A 20 16.54 -4.76 -6.58
CA ARG A 20 17.83 -4.47 -5.93
C ARG A 20 19.00 -4.51 -6.91
N ALA A 21 18.94 -5.37 -7.93
CA ALA A 21 19.94 -5.46 -8.98
C ALA A 21 19.79 -4.37 -10.07
N GLY A 22 18.78 -3.50 -9.99
CA GLY A 22 18.51 -2.47 -11.00
C GLY A 22 17.87 -3.00 -12.29
N LEU A 23 17.46 -4.28 -12.33
CA LEU A 23 16.85 -4.93 -13.49
C LEU A 23 15.32 -4.77 -13.52
N LEU A 24 14.72 -4.39 -12.39
CA LEU A 24 13.30 -4.11 -12.26
C LEU A 24 13.13 -2.70 -11.70
N LYS A 25 12.51 -1.81 -12.48
CA LYS A 25 12.28 -0.42 -12.08
C LYS A 25 11.15 -0.29 -11.07
N HIS A 26 10.02 -0.95 -11.36
CA HIS A 26 8.76 -0.73 -10.66
C HIS A 26 7.87 -1.98 -10.69
N VAL A 27 6.99 -2.15 -9.70
CA VAL A 27 5.98 -3.21 -9.67
C VAL A 27 4.59 -2.59 -9.56
N ILE A 28 3.73 -2.95 -10.51
CA ILE A 28 2.29 -2.63 -10.48
C ILE A 28 1.58 -3.86 -9.93
N SER A 29 0.89 -3.72 -8.80
CA SER A 29 0.23 -4.83 -8.10
C SER A 29 -1.24 -4.54 -7.87
N GLN A 30 -2.06 -5.57 -8.05
CA GLN A 30 -3.48 -5.59 -7.64
C GLN A 30 -3.68 -6.28 -6.28
N ASN A 31 -2.64 -6.91 -5.73
CA ASN A 31 -2.72 -7.60 -4.45
C ASN A 31 -2.73 -6.59 -3.30
N VAL A 32 -3.55 -6.86 -2.28
CA VAL A 32 -3.68 -6.03 -1.07
C VAL A 32 -2.90 -6.59 0.13
N ASP A 33 -2.26 -7.75 -0.02
CA ASP A 33 -1.64 -8.55 1.05
C ASP A 33 -0.36 -7.93 1.67
N GLY A 34 0.18 -6.86 1.07
CA GLY A 34 1.38 -6.16 1.51
C GLY A 34 2.68 -6.97 1.41
N LEU A 35 2.68 -8.12 0.74
CA LEU A 35 3.85 -9.00 0.68
C LEU A 35 4.98 -8.42 -0.20
N HIS A 36 4.66 -7.56 -1.17
CA HIS A 36 5.68 -6.82 -1.91
C HIS A 36 6.50 -5.88 -1.01
N ARG A 37 5.84 -5.11 -0.14
CA ARG A 37 6.52 -4.27 0.85
C ARG A 37 7.32 -5.10 1.84
N LYS A 38 6.72 -6.16 2.41
CA LYS A 38 7.41 -7.10 3.32
C LYS A 38 8.62 -7.79 2.68
N SER A 39 8.67 -7.92 1.35
CA SER A 39 9.84 -8.47 0.64
C SER A 39 11.03 -7.51 0.58
N GLY A 40 10.83 -6.23 0.90
CA GLY A 40 11.85 -5.18 0.89
C GLY A 40 11.77 -4.21 -0.30
N ILE A 41 10.78 -4.36 -1.19
CA ILE A 41 10.57 -3.37 -2.28
C ILE A 41 9.96 -2.10 -1.65
N PRO A 42 10.58 -0.92 -1.80
CA PRO A 42 10.08 0.30 -1.19
C PRO A 42 8.78 0.74 -1.86
N ALA A 43 7.90 1.43 -1.12
CA ALA A 43 6.66 2.00 -1.67
C ALA A 43 6.90 2.97 -2.84
N SER A 44 8.09 3.57 -2.92
CA SER A 44 8.52 4.38 -4.06
C SER A 44 8.82 3.56 -5.32
N ALA A 45 8.79 2.24 -5.30
CA ALA A 45 8.91 1.36 -6.46
C ALA A 45 7.67 0.47 -6.66
N LEU A 46 6.55 0.84 -6.02
CA LEU A 46 5.28 0.13 -6.08
C LEU A 46 4.12 1.04 -6.52
N SER A 47 3.20 0.46 -7.30
CA SER A 47 1.84 0.97 -7.50
C SER A 47 0.85 -0.10 -7.05
N GLU A 48 0.31 0.06 -5.83
CA GLU A 48 -0.67 -0.87 -5.23
C GLU A 48 -2.09 -0.40 -5.58
N LEU A 49 -2.61 -0.89 -6.71
CA LEU A 49 -3.84 -0.37 -7.33
C LEU A 49 -5.08 -0.51 -6.42
N HIS A 50 -5.17 -1.61 -5.69
CA HIS A 50 -6.28 -1.89 -4.77
C HIS A 50 -5.97 -1.52 -3.31
N GLY A 51 -4.87 -0.80 -3.09
CA GLY A 51 -4.37 -0.48 -1.77
C GLY A 51 -3.63 -1.64 -1.11
N ASN A 52 -3.44 -1.51 0.20
CA ASN A 52 -2.69 -2.44 1.04
C ASN A 52 -3.35 -2.50 2.42
N ILE A 53 -3.66 -3.71 2.89
CA ILE A 53 -4.38 -3.91 4.16
C ILE A 53 -3.62 -3.41 5.40
N PHE A 54 -2.32 -3.14 5.27
CA PHE A 54 -1.46 -2.62 6.34
C PHE A 54 -1.29 -1.09 6.25
N VAL A 55 -1.89 -0.44 5.27
CA VAL A 55 -1.69 0.99 5.02
C VAL A 55 -2.97 1.77 5.31
N GLU A 56 -2.83 2.83 6.09
CA GLU A 56 -3.82 3.88 6.24
C GLU A 56 -3.24 5.23 5.82
N ARG A 57 -4.07 6.09 5.23
CA ARG A 57 -3.70 7.40 4.70
C ARG A 57 -4.49 8.49 5.39
N CYS A 58 -3.81 9.57 5.75
CA CYS A 58 -4.50 10.78 6.22
C CYS A 58 -5.35 11.38 5.10
N ALA A 59 -6.66 11.54 5.35
CA ALA A 59 -7.57 12.16 4.39
C ALA A 59 -7.30 13.67 4.20
N ARG A 60 -6.54 14.30 5.10
CA ARG A 60 -6.18 15.72 5.04
C ARG A 60 -4.84 15.97 4.34
N CYS A 61 -3.75 15.33 4.79
CA CYS A 61 -2.40 15.61 4.28
C CYS A 61 -1.83 14.53 3.36
N GLY A 62 -2.56 13.42 3.16
CA GLY A 62 -2.15 12.33 2.28
C GLY A 62 -0.98 11.48 2.80
N PHE A 63 -0.48 11.74 4.02
CA PHE A 63 0.60 10.93 4.60
C PHE A 63 0.12 9.50 4.86
N GLU A 64 0.96 8.53 4.49
CA GLU A 64 0.69 7.11 4.66
C GLU A 64 1.38 6.58 5.91
N TYR A 65 0.63 5.80 6.68
CA TYR A 65 1.12 5.03 7.80
C TYR A 65 1.06 3.56 7.44
N GLU A 66 2.21 2.89 7.53
CA GLU A 66 2.29 1.43 7.46
C GLU A 66 2.19 0.86 8.88
N ARG A 67 1.36 -0.17 9.05
CA ARG A 67 1.05 -0.80 10.32
C ARG A 67 1.41 -2.28 10.26
N ASP A 68 1.60 -2.88 11.42
CA ASP A 68 1.81 -4.32 11.59
C ASP A 68 0.50 -5.11 11.72
N PHE A 69 -0.65 -4.41 11.70
CA PHE A 69 -1.99 -4.96 11.76
C PHE A 69 -2.88 -4.52 10.59
N ASN A 70 -3.97 -5.25 10.37
CA ASN A 70 -4.95 -4.95 9.34
C ASN A 70 -5.69 -3.63 9.66
N THR A 71 -5.61 -2.66 8.76
CA THR A 71 -6.26 -1.35 8.87
C THR A 71 -7.65 -1.32 8.26
N ILE A 72 -8.05 -2.33 7.48
CA ILE A 72 -9.35 -2.40 6.82
C ILE A 72 -10.46 -2.44 7.87
N CYS A 73 -11.42 -1.53 7.72
CA CYS A 73 -12.53 -1.38 8.63
C CYS A 73 -13.78 -0.94 7.85
N ARG A 74 -14.96 -1.20 8.43
CA ARG A 74 -16.22 -0.78 7.82
C ARG A 74 -16.28 0.75 7.81
N GLY A 75 -16.62 1.34 6.66
CA GLY A 75 -16.81 2.79 6.52
C GLY A 75 -15.54 3.58 6.16
N GLY A 76 -14.40 2.93 5.89
CA GLY A 76 -13.22 3.60 5.35
C GLY A 76 -12.31 4.26 6.38
N PHE A 77 -12.86 4.86 7.43
CA PHE A 77 -12.11 5.57 8.47
C PHE A 77 -11.71 4.66 9.62
N THR A 78 -10.43 4.70 10.01
CA THR A 78 -9.85 3.76 10.97
C THR A 78 -10.02 4.18 12.44
N GLY A 79 -10.71 5.29 12.70
CA GLY A 79 -10.88 5.88 14.03
C GLY A 79 -9.62 6.58 14.58
N ARG A 80 -8.52 6.56 13.84
CA ARG A 80 -7.24 7.19 14.22
C ARG A 80 -7.06 8.53 13.50
N ASN A 81 -6.21 9.37 14.09
CA ASN A 81 -5.88 10.68 13.55
C ASN A 81 -4.40 10.77 13.15
N CYS A 82 -4.11 11.67 12.22
CA CYS A 82 -2.77 11.92 11.72
C CYS A 82 -1.92 12.63 12.76
N GLU A 83 -0.87 11.94 13.19
CA GLU A 83 0.15 12.41 14.15
C GLU A 83 1.24 13.26 13.48
N ARG A 84 1.18 13.47 12.16
CA ARG A 84 2.20 14.25 11.44
C ARG A 84 2.05 15.74 11.76
N GLY A 85 2.96 16.25 12.59
CA GLY A 85 2.98 17.65 13.01
C GLY A 85 1.65 18.05 13.66
N ARG A 86 1.07 19.18 13.24
CA ARG A 86 -0.23 19.67 13.73
C ARG A 86 -1.41 19.25 12.83
N CYS A 87 -1.28 18.17 12.06
CA CYS A 87 -2.28 17.80 11.07
C CYS A 87 -3.62 17.39 11.69
N GLY A 88 -3.65 16.38 12.57
CA GLY A 88 -4.85 15.92 13.26
C GLY A 88 -5.98 15.40 12.37
N GLY A 89 -5.75 15.25 11.05
CA GLY A 89 -6.76 14.80 10.11
C GLY A 89 -7.10 13.31 10.27
N PRO A 90 -8.33 12.89 9.96
CA PRO A 90 -8.75 11.50 10.13
C PRO A 90 -8.02 10.57 9.16
N LEU A 91 -7.67 9.38 9.64
CA LEU A 91 -7.03 8.33 8.83
C LEU A 91 -8.08 7.43 8.18
N ARG A 92 -7.84 7.07 6.91
CA ARG A 92 -8.63 6.10 6.15
C ARG A 92 -7.77 4.93 5.72
N HIS A 93 -8.31 3.72 5.72
CA HIS A 93 -7.58 2.59 5.12
C HIS A 93 -7.41 2.81 3.62
N SER A 94 -6.37 2.20 3.05
CA SER A 94 -6.07 2.35 1.62
C SER A 94 -6.86 1.39 0.70
N GLY A 95 -7.49 0.36 1.27
CA GLY A 95 -8.24 -0.64 0.50
C GLY A 95 -9.37 -0.07 -0.34
N VAL A 96 -9.51 -0.59 -1.56
CA VAL A 96 -10.55 -0.26 -2.54
C VAL A 96 -11.61 -1.36 -2.55
N GLY A 97 -12.88 -1.00 -2.43
CA GLY A 97 -14.00 -1.92 -2.49
C GLY A 97 -14.48 -2.20 -3.91
N PHE A 98 -15.34 -3.21 -4.06
CA PHE A 98 -16.05 -3.41 -5.32
C PHE A 98 -16.99 -2.23 -5.60
N GLY A 99 -16.91 -1.67 -6.81
CA GLY A 99 -17.69 -0.51 -7.22
C GLY A 99 -17.05 0.83 -6.86
N ASP A 100 -15.93 0.84 -6.13
CA ASP A 100 -15.13 2.04 -5.91
C ASP A 100 -14.21 2.31 -7.11
N ASP A 101 -13.94 3.57 -7.39
CA ASP A 101 -12.91 3.97 -8.35
C ASP A 101 -11.51 3.66 -7.82
N LEU A 102 -10.61 3.26 -8.73
CA LEU A 102 -9.19 3.14 -8.40
C LEU A 102 -8.60 4.53 -8.07
N PRO A 103 -7.63 4.61 -7.13
CA PRO A 103 -7.01 5.88 -6.80
C PRO A 103 -6.27 6.48 -8.00
N GLU A 104 -6.80 7.55 -8.58
CA GLU A 104 -6.30 8.16 -9.83
C GLU A 104 -4.79 8.43 -9.81
N LYS A 105 -4.28 8.96 -8.69
CA LYS A 105 -2.84 9.22 -8.52
C LYS A 105 -1.98 7.95 -8.68
N ILE A 106 -2.47 6.82 -8.18
CA ILE A 106 -1.78 5.52 -8.24
C ILE A 106 -1.91 4.93 -9.64
N VAL A 107 -3.08 5.04 -10.27
CA VAL A 107 -3.31 4.61 -11.66
C VAL A 107 -2.40 5.38 -12.62
N ARG A 108 -2.39 6.71 -12.54
CA ARG A 108 -1.52 7.57 -13.35
C ARG A 108 -0.05 7.21 -13.17
N ARG A 109 0.35 6.92 -11.93
CA ARG A 109 1.70 6.47 -11.63
C ARG A 109 1.99 5.11 -12.27
N ALA A 110 1.08 4.15 -12.18
CA ALA A 110 1.23 2.84 -12.80
C ALA A 110 1.45 2.96 -14.32
N TRP A 111 0.65 3.79 -15.01
CA TRP A 111 0.84 4.05 -16.43
C TRP A 111 2.16 4.75 -16.78
N ALA A 112 2.68 5.61 -15.90
CA ALA A 112 3.96 6.28 -16.13
C ALA A 112 5.18 5.34 -15.91
N GLU A 113 4.98 4.23 -15.21
CA GLU A 113 6.02 3.27 -14.85
C GLU A 113 5.95 1.96 -15.66
N SER A 114 4.93 1.80 -16.52
CA SER A 114 4.81 0.71 -17.49
C SER A 114 5.64 0.99 -18.74
#